data_AF-A0AAD6NAD4-F1
#
_entry.id   AF-A0AAD6NAD4-F1
#
_cell.length_a   1.000
_cell.length_b   1.000
_cell.length_c   1.000
_cell.angle_alpha   90.00
_cell.angle_beta   90.00
_cell.angle_gamma   90.00
#
_symmetry.space_group_name_H-M   'P 1'
#
loop_
_entity.id
_entity.type
_entity.pdbx_description
1 polymer ?
#
loop_
_entity_poly.entity_id
_entity_poly.type
_entity_poly.pdbx_seq_one_letter_code
_entity_poly.pdbx_strand_id
1 'polypeptide(L)'
;MNRAEIQQIMAQYEASARKDYALGSPRVDQLLTLIQFNVFRALVDNTSVLRFTMDWLDEEAISPWCEGVPESRISFCPAGLRPTVLQQEISHHPWIGLFPIPQMRNNLLRRHGNFDETALCNDLVDFYDVSNDETGLIVWQSPWHPSGWEVSEAFLRKWNWVVRGCDDLARSTNYWRGIRGEEPLMFEI
;
A
#
# COMPACT_ATOMS: atom_id res chain seq x y z
N MET A 1 -13.49 13.47 2.31
CA MET A 1 -12.33 14.39 2.37
C MET A 1 -11.86 14.64 0.95
N ASN A 2 -11.70 15.89 0.51
CA ASN A 2 -11.27 16.19 -0.86
C ASN A 2 -9.73 16.17 -0.99
N ARG A 3 -9.22 16.12 -2.24
CA ARG A 3 -7.77 16.05 -2.53
C ARG A 3 -6.94 17.12 -1.81
N ALA A 4 -7.45 18.35 -1.74
CA ALA A 4 -6.72 19.46 -1.13
C ALA A 4 -6.60 19.29 0.39
N GLU A 5 -7.66 18.82 1.05
CA GLU A 5 -7.66 18.50 2.49
C GLU A 5 -6.64 17.40 2.80
N ILE A 6 -6.61 16.32 2.01
CA ILE A 6 -5.65 15.22 2.19
C ILE A 6 -4.22 15.73 2.05
N GLN A 7 -3.94 16.50 1.00
CA GLN A 7 -2.62 17.10 0.78
C GLN A 7 -2.22 18.04 1.92
N GLN A 8 -3.16 18.82 2.44
CA GLN A 8 -2.91 19.71 3.57
C GLN A 8 -2.59 18.94 4.84
N ILE A 9 -3.36 17.89 5.17
CA ILE A 9 -3.10 17.08 6.37
C ILE A 9 -1.78 16.34 6.24
N MET A 10 -1.47 15.79 5.07
CA MET A 10 -0.19 15.14 4.82
C MET A 10 0.99 16.11 5.01
N ALA A 11 0.88 17.33 4.47
CA ALA A 11 1.91 18.35 4.63
C ALA A 11 2.08 18.79 6.09
N GLN A 12 0.98 18.91 6.85
CA GLN A 12 1.01 19.23 8.27
C GLN A 12 1.68 18.13 9.10
N TYR A 13 1.31 16.87 8.85
CA TYR A 13 1.91 15.73 9.53
C TYR A 13 3.41 15.62 9.24
N GLU A 14 3.80 15.73 7.97
CA GLU A 14 5.21 15.69 7.56
C GLU A 14 6.04 16.82 8.19
N ALA A 15 5.48 18.04 8.25
CA ALA A 15 6.14 19.16 8.92
C ALA A 15 6.32 18.92 10.43
N SER A 16 5.32 18.35 11.10
CA SER A 16 5.41 18.01 12.53
C SER A 16 6.45 16.93 12.79
N ALA A 17 6.42 15.84 12.02
CA ALA A 17 7.38 14.73 12.17
C ALA A 17 8.83 15.20 11.96
N ARG A 18 9.08 16.05 10.95
CA ARG A 18 10.41 16.63 10.70
C ARG A 18 10.87 17.54 11.83
N LYS A 19 9.96 18.34 12.40
CA LYS A 19 10.27 19.21 13.53
C LYS A 19 10.68 18.39 14.76
N ASP A 20 9.92 17.36 15.10
CA ASP A 20 10.20 16.53 16.29
C ASP A 20 11.52 15.75 16.13
N TYR A 21 11.80 15.25 14.93
CA TYR A 21 13.09 14.64 14.59
C TYR A 21 14.25 15.64 14.74
N ALA A 22 14.12 16.85 14.20
CA ALA A 22 15.16 17.88 14.29
C ALA A 22 15.45 18.34 15.72
N LEU A 23 14.46 18.24 16.62
CA LEU A 23 14.59 18.54 18.04
C LEU A 23 15.18 17.37 18.86
N GLY A 24 15.52 16.24 18.22
CA GLY A 24 16.01 15.06 18.92
C GLY A 24 14.99 14.44 19.88
N SER A 25 13.69 14.69 19.64
CA SER A 25 12.58 14.20 20.46
C SER A 25 11.65 13.25 19.70
N PRO A 26 12.16 12.26 18.91
CA PRO A 26 11.28 11.29 18.28
C PRO A 26 10.62 10.42 19.37
N ARG A 27 9.29 10.33 19.35
CA ARG A 27 8.56 9.41 20.23
C ARG A 27 8.43 8.04 19.55
N VAL A 28 8.35 6.96 20.32
CA VAL A 28 8.34 5.58 19.77
C VAL A 28 7.10 5.33 18.89
N ASP A 29 5.95 5.85 19.32
CA ASP A 29 4.69 5.86 18.56
C ASP A 29 4.81 6.59 17.22
N GLN A 30 5.69 7.61 17.11
CA GLN A 30 5.88 8.32 15.86
C GLN A 30 6.43 7.43 14.75
N LEU A 31 7.27 6.44 15.05
CA LEU A 31 7.82 5.56 14.02
C LEU A 31 6.72 4.71 13.36
N LEU A 32 5.84 4.14 14.17
CA LEU A 32 4.73 3.30 13.68
C LEU A 32 3.79 4.13 12.81
N THR A 33 3.40 5.31 13.30
CA THR A 33 2.57 6.25 12.53
C THR A 33 3.27 6.72 11.26
N LEU A 34 4.59 6.93 11.28
CA LEU A 34 5.37 7.35 10.11
C LEU A 34 5.42 6.25 9.04
N ILE A 35 5.47 4.98 9.44
CA ILE A 35 5.42 3.84 8.52
C ILE A 35 4.07 3.80 7.80
N GLN A 36 2.95 3.84 8.55
CA GLN A 36 1.61 3.87 7.96
C GLN A 36 1.38 5.11 7.09
N PHE A 37 1.86 6.27 7.53
CA PHE A 37 1.84 7.51 6.75
C PHE A 37 2.60 7.35 5.42
N ASN A 38 3.77 6.71 5.44
CA ASN A 38 4.54 6.45 4.22
C ASN A 38 3.84 5.49 3.27
N VAL A 39 3.11 4.49 3.77
CA VAL A 39 2.24 3.65 2.94
C VAL A 39 1.12 4.49 2.33
N PHE A 40 0.39 5.28 3.12
CA PHE A 40 -0.66 6.14 2.60
C PHE A 40 -0.15 7.11 1.53
N ARG A 41 1.00 7.76 1.77
CA ARG A 41 1.68 8.63 0.81
C ARG A 41 2.01 7.89 -0.48
N ALA A 42 2.52 6.66 -0.39
CA ALA A 42 2.81 5.82 -1.55
C ALA A 42 1.55 5.52 -2.39
N LEU A 43 0.39 5.29 -1.75
CA LEU A 43 -0.88 5.07 -2.46
C LEU A 43 -1.38 6.36 -3.15
N VAL A 44 -1.21 7.52 -2.53
CA VAL A 44 -1.52 8.83 -3.14
C VAL A 44 -0.60 9.11 -4.34
N ASP A 45 0.68 8.78 -4.24
CA ASP A 45 1.63 8.90 -5.35
C ASP A 45 1.22 7.98 -6.51
N ASN A 46 0.89 6.72 -6.22
CA ASN A 46 0.42 5.76 -7.22
C ASN A 46 -0.91 6.16 -7.86
N THR A 47 -1.81 6.82 -7.12
CA THR A 47 -3.04 7.42 -7.66
C THR A 47 -2.70 8.41 -8.79
N SER A 48 -1.71 9.27 -8.57
CA SER A 48 -1.27 10.25 -9.57
C SER A 48 -0.62 9.58 -10.78
N VAL A 49 0.20 8.54 -10.56
CA VAL A 49 0.83 7.74 -11.62
C VAL A 49 -0.21 7.05 -12.51
N LEU A 50 -1.27 6.52 -11.91
CA LEU A 50 -2.38 5.88 -12.62
C LEU A 50 -3.36 6.86 -13.28
N ARG A 51 -3.17 8.17 -13.04
CA ARG A 51 -4.10 9.24 -13.42
C ARG A 51 -5.50 8.97 -12.89
N PHE A 52 -5.59 8.44 -11.68
CA PHE A 52 -6.83 8.35 -10.93
C PHE A 52 -7.11 9.69 -10.24
N THR A 53 -8.37 9.95 -9.92
CA THR A 53 -8.78 11.02 -9.01
C THR A 53 -8.76 10.47 -7.57
N MET A 54 -8.88 11.35 -6.56
CA MET A 54 -9.01 10.91 -5.16
C MET A 54 -10.42 10.35 -4.84
N ASP A 55 -11.27 10.18 -5.85
CA ASP A 55 -12.64 9.68 -5.69
C ASP A 55 -12.65 8.22 -5.20
N TRP A 56 -11.52 7.52 -5.28
CA TRP A 56 -11.36 6.22 -4.63
C TRP A 56 -11.44 6.29 -3.10
N LEU A 57 -11.50 7.46 -2.47
CA LEU A 57 -11.80 7.54 -1.04
C LEU A 57 -13.28 7.37 -0.73
N ASP A 58 -14.13 7.37 -1.75
CA ASP A 58 -15.54 7.01 -1.63
C ASP A 58 -15.65 5.48 -1.50
N GLU A 59 -16.34 5.00 -0.47
CA GLU A 59 -16.54 3.57 -0.20
C GLU A 59 -17.23 2.84 -1.36
N GLU A 60 -18.05 3.55 -2.14
CA GLU A 60 -18.79 3.00 -3.29
C GLU A 60 -18.03 3.15 -4.62
N ALA A 61 -16.78 3.64 -4.61
CA ALA A 61 -16.02 3.85 -5.82
C ALA A 61 -15.76 2.55 -6.58
N ILE A 62 -15.90 2.61 -7.90
CA ILE A 62 -15.61 1.48 -8.80
C ILE A 62 -14.34 1.78 -9.60
N SER A 63 -13.44 0.81 -9.66
CA SER A 63 -12.17 0.90 -10.37
C SER A 63 -12.39 1.15 -11.87
N PRO A 64 -11.73 2.17 -12.47
CA PRO A 64 -11.79 2.43 -13.91
C PRO A 64 -11.24 1.28 -14.76
N TRP A 65 -10.59 0.30 -14.15
CA TRP A 65 -10.06 -0.88 -14.82
C TRP A 65 -11.13 -1.87 -15.27
N CYS A 66 -12.34 -1.78 -14.73
CA CYS A 66 -13.44 -2.71 -15.03
C CYS A 66 -14.18 -2.36 -16.34
N GLU A 67 -13.99 -1.16 -16.90
CA GLU A 67 -14.82 -0.62 -17.99
C GLU A 67 -14.16 -0.67 -19.38
N GLY A 68 -13.30 -1.66 -19.66
CA GLY A 68 -12.66 -1.76 -20.98
C GLY A 68 -11.67 -0.62 -21.22
N VAL A 69 -10.54 -0.69 -20.53
CA VAL A 69 -9.51 0.36 -20.55
C VAL A 69 -8.82 0.44 -21.91
N PRO A 70 -8.67 1.64 -22.51
CA PRO A 70 -7.87 1.79 -23.72
C PRO A 70 -6.43 1.30 -23.51
N GLU A 71 -5.91 0.52 -24.46
CA GLU A 71 -4.54 -0.03 -24.41
C GLU A 71 -3.48 1.07 -24.24
N SER A 72 -3.73 2.26 -24.81
CA SER A 72 -2.89 3.44 -24.64
C SER A 72 -2.74 3.84 -23.16
N ARG A 73 -3.79 3.75 -22.34
CA ARG A 73 -3.73 4.06 -20.91
C ARG A 73 -2.90 3.03 -20.15
N ILE A 74 -2.93 1.76 -20.56
CA ILE A 74 -2.11 0.69 -19.98
C ILE A 74 -0.63 0.88 -20.34
N SER A 75 -0.33 1.32 -21.56
CA SER A 75 1.07 1.50 -22.01
C SER A 75 1.84 2.57 -21.21
N PHE A 76 1.16 3.60 -20.71
CA PHE A 76 1.78 4.64 -19.87
C PHE A 76 1.90 4.24 -18.40
N CYS A 77 1.30 3.13 -17.99
CA CYS A 77 1.34 2.66 -16.62
C CYS A 77 2.65 1.90 -16.34
N PRO A 78 3.36 2.20 -15.23
CA PRO A 78 4.49 1.39 -14.79
C PRO A 78 4.10 -0.07 -14.65
N ALA A 79 5.03 -0.97 -14.96
CA ALA A 79 4.77 -2.41 -15.03
C ALA A 79 4.09 -2.95 -13.75
N GLY A 80 4.53 -2.51 -12.57
CA GLY A 80 3.96 -2.94 -11.28
C GLY A 80 2.49 -2.53 -11.07
N LEU A 81 2.03 -1.45 -11.69
CA LEU A 81 0.69 -0.89 -11.52
C LEU A 81 -0.26 -1.18 -12.69
N ARG A 82 0.20 -1.87 -13.74
CA ARG A 82 -0.69 -2.28 -14.85
C ARG A 82 -1.83 -3.14 -14.31
N PRO A 83 -3.07 -2.98 -14.83
CA PRO A 83 -4.19 -3.81 -14.40
C PRO A 83 -3.90 -5.27 -14.73
N THR A 84 -4.27 -6.18 -13.82
CA THR A 84 -4.25 -7.61 -14.13
C THR A 84 -5.45 -7.98 -14.99
N VAL A 85 -5.46 -9.19 -15.56
CA VAL A 85 -6.64 -9.75 -16.23
C VAL A 85 -7.83 -9.78 -15.27
N LEU A 86 -7.60 -10.24 -14.03
CA LEU A 86 -8.66 -10.34 -13.02
C LEU A 86 -9.26 -8.98 -12.65
N GLN A 87 -8.45 -7.91 -12.62
CA GLN A 87 -8.95 -6.55 -12.40
C GLN A 87 -9.84 -6.02 -13.53
N GLN A 88 -9.72 -6.58 -14.74
CA GLN A 88 -10.58 -6.21 -15.86
C GLN A 88 -11.88 -7.02 -15.88
N GLU A 89 -11.92 -8.16 -15.19
CA GLU A 89 -13.05 -9.08 -15.14
C GLU A 89 -13.94 -8.89 -13.90
N ILE A 90 -13.35 -8.46 -12.78
CA ILE A 90 -14.03 -8.33 -11.49
C ILE A 90 -14.22 -6.85 -11.15
N SER A 91 -15.49 -6.45 -10.93
CA SER A 91 -15.80 -5.13 -10.35
C SER A 91 -15.20 -5.04 -8.94
N HIS A 92 -14.41 -4.00 -8.69
CA HIS A 92 -13.67 -3.84 -7.45
C HIS A 92 -13.40 -2.37 -7.16
N HIS A 93 -13.09 -2.08 -5.89
CA HIS A 93 -12.75 -0.75 -5.47
C HIS A 93 -11.34 -0.30 -5.96
N PRO A 94 -11.13 0.96 -6.41
CA PRO A 94 -9.87 1.39 -7.02
C PRO A 94 -8.62 1.26 -6.14
N TRP A 95 -8.77 1.29 -4.80
CA TRP A 95 -7.65 1.19 -3.85
C TRP A 95 -6.77 -0.05 -4.10
N ILE A 96 -7.37 -1.18 -4.52
CA ILE A 96 -6.63 -2.42 -4.81
C ILE A 96 -5.60 -2.17 -5.92
N GLY A 97 -5.95 -1.37 -6.93
CA GLY A 97 -5.07 -1.04 -8.05
C GLY A 97 -3.86 -0.18 -7.67
N LEU A 98 -3.85 0.42 -6.48
CA LEU A 98 -2.78 1.33 -6.04
C LEU A 98 -1.53 0.57 -5.56
N PHE A 99 -1.61 -0.74 -5.32
CA PHE A 99 -0.46 -1.54 -4.91
C PHE A 99 0.32 -2.09 -6.11
N PRO A 100 1.65 -1.95 -6.18
CA PRO A 100 2.43 -2.37 -7.33
C PRO A 100 2.72 -3.88 -7.38
N ILE A 101 1.95 -4.71 -6.67
CA ILE A 101 2.19 -6.16 -6.57
C ILE A 101 1.00 -6.89 -7.22
N PRO A 102 1.12 -7.31 -8.50
CA PRO A 102 0.02 -7.92 -9.25
C PRO A 102 -0.62 -9.14 -8.56
N GLN A 103 0.21 -10.03 -8.00
CA GLN A 103 -0.29 -11.24 -7.34
C GLN A 103 -1.07 -10.92 -6.06
N MET A 104 -0.62 -9.94 -5.28
CA MET A 104 -1.32 -9.46 -4.09
C MET A 104 -2.70 -8.92 -4.44
N ARG A 105 -2.79 -8.11 -5.51
CA ARG A 105 -4.07 -7.61 -6.04
C ARG A 105 -5.00 -8.75 -6.43
N ASN A 106 -4.49 -9.75 -7.13
CA ASN A 106 -5.27 -10.93 -7.51
C ASN A 106 -5.77 -11.72 -6.28
N ASN A 107 -4.96 -11.83 -5.22
CA ASN A 107 -5.37 -12.50 -3.99
C ASN A 107 -6.53 -11.77 -3.30
N LEU A 108 -6.46 -10.44 -3.22
CA LEU A 108 -7.54 -9.60 -2.68
C LEU A 108 -8.84 -9.79 -3.46
N LEU A 109 -8.79 -9.73 -4.80
CA LEU A 109 -9.96 -9.88 -5.66
C LEU A 109 -10.60 -11.27 -5.54
N ARG A 110 -9.79 -12.34 -5.48
CA ARG A 110 -10.30 -13.72 -5.33
C ARG A 110 -11.05 -13.94 -4.02
N ARG A 111 -10.77 -13.12 -3.00
CA ARG A 111 -11.42 -13.19 -1.69
C ARG A 111 -12.33 -12.01 -1.41
N HIS A 112 -12.63 -11.18 -2.41
CA HIS A 112 -13.51 -10.03 -2.26
C HIS A 112 -14.82 -10.41 -1.53
N GLY A 113 -15.20 -9.65 -0.51
CA GLY A 113 -16.35 -9.93 0.35
C GLY A 113 -16.20 -11.08 1.35
N ASN A 114 -15.04 -11.74 1.44
CA ASN A 114 -14.76 -12.87 2.34
C ASN A 114 -13.65 -12.57 3.36
N PHE A 115 -13.34 -11.29 3.60
CA PHE A 115 -12.42 -10.86 4.65
C PHE A 115 -12.87 -9.51 5.22
N ASP A 116 -12.34 -9.16 6.39
CA ASP A 116 -12.59 -7.87 7.02
C ASP A 116 -11.73 -6.78 6.35
N GLU A 117 -12.34 -6.05 5.41
CA GLU A 117 -11.70 -4.97 4.65
C GLU A 117 -11.28 -3.81 5.56
N THR A 118 -12.05 -3.52 6.61
CA THR A 118 -11.74 -2.50 7.60
C THR A 118 -10.50 -2.90 8.40
N ALA A 119 -10.43 -4.13 8.90
CA ALA A 119 -9.25 -4.62 9.62
C ALA A 119 -7.99 -4.62 8.76
N LEU A 120 -8.11 -4.99 7.47
CA LEU A 120 -6.98 -4.93 6.54
C LEU A 120 -6.55 -3.48 6.29
N CYS A 121 -7.50 -2.57 6.07
CA CYS A 121 -7.22 -1.14 5.89
C CYS A 121 -6.47 -0.58 7.10
N ASN A 122 -6.90 -0.90 8.31
CA ASN A 122 -6.28 -0.42 9.54
C ASN A 122 -4.82 -0.87 9.69
N ASP A 123 -4.54 -2.14 9.38
CA ASP A 123 -3.17 -2.65 9.46
C ASP A 123 -2.26 -2.09 8.34
N LEU A 124 -2.83 -1.67 7.21
CA LEU A 124 -2.08 -1.13 6.07
C LEU A 124 -1.81 0.38 6.17
N VAL A 125 -2.83 1.18 6.50
CA VAL A 125 -2.81 2.64 6.26
C VAL A 125 -3.44 3.50 7.35
N ASP A 126 -4.03 2.95 8.42
CA ASP A 126 -4.64 3.80 9.45
C ASP A 126 -3.58 4.42 10.38
N PHE A 127 -3.18 5.65 10.04
CA PHE A 127 -2.23 6.46 10.80
C PHE A 127 -2.91 7.50 11.71
N TYR A 128 -4.25 7.53 11.80
CA TYR A 128 -4.97 8.56 12.55
C TYR A 128 -5.39 8.14 13.95
N ASP A 129 -5.73 6.86 14.18
CA ASP A 129 -6.44 6.49 15.43
C ASP A 129 -5.84 5.31 16.22
N VAL A 130 -4.80 4.64 15.72
CA VAL A 130 -4.27 3.44 16.41
C VAL A 130 -2.74 3.45 16.50
N SER A 131 -2.24 3.34 17.73
CA SER A 131 -0.89 2.83 17.99
C SER A 131 -0.89 1.33 17.70
N ASN A 132 -0.86 0.98 16.42
CA ASN A 132 -0.76 -0.41 16.03
C ASN A 132 0.72 -0.79 16.18
N ASP A 133 1.05 -1.49 17.26
CA ASP A 133 2.41 -1.99 17.56
C ASP A 133 2.94 -2.98 16.48
N GLU A 134 2.12 -3.27 15.47
CA GLU A 134 2.34 -4.28 14.44
C GLU A 134 2.14 -3.65 13.05
N THR A 135 3.19 -2.99 12.53
CA THR A 135 3.15 -2.32 11.21
C THR A 135 2.78 -3.29 10.09
N GLY A 136 2.04 -2.86 9.07
CA GLY A 136 1.62 -3.70 7.94
C GLY A 136 2.69 -3.87 6.86
N LEU A 137 2.86 -2.82 6.06
CA LEU A 137 3.85 -2.73 4.98
C LEU A 137 4.82 -1.59 5.25
N ILE A 138 6.02 -1.69 4.69
CA ILE A 138 7.05 -0.66 4.75
C ILE A 138 7.41 -0.24 3.33
N VAL A 139 7.47 1.07 3.09
CA VAL A 139 7.85 1.64 1.79
C VAL A 139 9.25 2.24 1.87
N TRP A 140 10.18 1.69 1.11
CA TRP A 140 11.61 2.06 1.12
C TRP A 140 12.01 3.00 -0.02
N GLN A 141 11.36 2.88 -1.18
CA GLN A 141 11.72 3.62 -2.39
C GLN A 141 10.47 3.84 -3.27
N SER A 142 10.65 3.93 -4.60
CA SER A 142 9.58 4.23 -5.56
C SER A 142 8.33 3.35 -5.34
N PRO A 143 7.15 3.97 -5.10
CA PRO A 143 5.96 3.25 -4.67
C PRO A 143 5.28 2.45 -5.78
N TRP A 144 5.59 2.72 -7.05
CA TRP A 144 5.07 1.98 -8.21
C TRP A 144 5.89 0.74 -8.59
N HIS A 145 6.95 0.42 -7.84
CA HIS A 145 7.80 -0.74 -8.09
C HIS A 145 7.77 -1.73 -6.90
N PRO A 146 7.56 -3.04 -7.13
CA PRO A 146 7.49 -4.03 -6.04
C PRO A 146 8.70 -4.03 -5.10
N SER A 147 9.91 -3.79 -5.64
CA SER A 147 11.15 -3.75 -4.83
C SER A 147 11.22 -2.60 -3.83
N GLY A 148 10.25 -1.69 -3.86
CA GLY A 148 10.11 -0.63 -2.86
C GLY A 148 9.31 -1.00 -1.63
N TRP A 149 8.78 -2.21 -1.58
CA TRP A 149 7.86 -2.65 -0.55
C TRP A 149 8.44 -3.79 0.26
N GLU A 150 8.24 -3.74 1.57
CA GLU A 150 8.56 -4.81 2.50
C GLU A 150 7.31 -5.16 3.31
N VAL A 151 7.11 -6.45 3.59
CA VAL A 151 6.06 -6.95 4.47
C VAL A 151 6.64 -7.16 5.86
N SER A 152 5.95 -6.67 6.89
CA SER A 152 6.35 -6.96 8.27
C SER A 152 6.05 -8.41 8.66
N GLU A 153 6.71 -8.91 9.71
CA GLU A 153 6.41 -10.22 10.26
C GLU A 153 4.97 -10.33 10.77
N ALA A 154 4.45 -9.27 11.41
CA ALA A 154 3.09 -9.26 11.95
C ALA A 154 2.03 -9.29 10.85
N PHE A 155 2.23 -8.53 9.77
CA PHE A 155 1.36 -8.57 8.61
C PHE A 155 1.39 -9.93 7.95
N LEU A 156 2.57 -10.53 7.78
CA LEU A 156 2.70 -11.86 7.21
C LEU A 156 1.95 -12.90 8.05
N ARG A 157 2.06 -12.84 9.38
CA ARG A 157 1.36 -13.75 10.29
C ARG A 157 -0.16 -13.64 10.17
N LYS A 158 -0.71 -12.42 10.14
CA LYS A 158 -2.16 -12.17 10.10
C LYS A 158 -2.76 -12.32 8.70
N TRP A 159 -2.06 -11.83 7.68
CA TRP A 159 -2.52 -11.68 6.31
C TRP A 159 -1.71 -12.48 5.28
N ASN A 160 -1.11 -13.62 5.68
CA ASN A 160 -0.30 -14.47 4.79
C ASN A 160 -0.95 -14.71 3.41
N TRP A 161 -2.26 -14.89 3.37
CA TRP A 161 -3.01 -15.16 2.16
C TRP A 161 -3.03 -13.98 1.19
N VAL A 162 -2.90 -12.74 1.67
CA VAL A 162 -2.83 -11.53 0.85
C VAL A 162 -1.55 -11.58 0.01
N VAL A 163 -0.45 -12.05 0.60
CA VAL A 163 0.89 -12.05 -0.02
C VAL A 163 1.34 -13.42 -0.55
N ARG A 164 0.47 -14.43 -0.51
CA ARG A 164 0.76 -15.77 -1.05
C ARG A 164 1.15 -15.70 -2.53
N GLY A 165 2.23 -16.38 -2.90
CA GLY A 165 2.78 -16.41 -4.27
C GLY A 165 3.37 -15.08 -4.74
N CYS A 166 3.58 -14.09 -3.87
CA CYS A 166 4.17 -12.80 -4.24
C CYS A 166 5.70 -12.85 -4.22
N ASP A 167 6.31 -13.60 -5.14
CA ASP A 167 7.76 -13.85 -5.17
C ASP A 167 8.60 -12.56 -5.19
N ASP A 168 8.19 -11.57 -5.98
CA ASP A 168 8.88 -10.28 -6.07
C ASP A 168 8.85 -9.52 -4.73
N LEU A 169 7.71 -9.59 -4.02
CA LEU A 169 7.53 -8.97 -2.72
C LEU A 169 8.32 -9.72 -1.63
N ALA A 170 8.38 -11.04 -1.70
CA ALA A 170 9.20 -11.86 -0.80
C ALA A 170 10.69 -11.54 -0.97
N ARG A 171 11.18 -11.44 -2.22
CA ARG A 171 12.56 -11.02 -2.50
C ARG A 171 12.85 -9.61 -2.01
N SER A 172 11.93 -8.67 -2.25
CA SER A 172 12.05 -7.29 -1.76
C SER A 172 12.12 -7.24 -0.23
N THR A 173 11.19 -7.94 0.44
CA THR A 173 11.11 -8.04 1.89
C THR A 173 12.43 -8.54 2.48
N ASN A 174 12.94 -9.66 1.97
CA ASN A 174 14.17 -10.26 2.48
C ASN A 174 15.44 -9.47 2.13
N TYR A 175 15.43 -8.70 1.03
CA TYR A 175 16.50 -7.75 0.72
C TYR A 175 16.61 -6.64 1.78
N TRP A 176 15.49 -5.97 2.09
CA TRP A 176 15.48 -4.88 3.05
C TRP A 176 15.75 -5.34 4.48
N ARG A 177 15.20 -6.49 4.88
CA ARG A 177 15.51 -7.15 6.15
C ARG A 177 16.99 -7.49 6.29
N GLY A 178 17.59 -8.04 5.23
CA GLY A 178 19.02 -8.38 5.21
C GLY A 178 19.94 -7.17 5.38
N ILE A 179 19.57 -6.00 4.82
CA ILE A 179 20.32 -4.75 5.04
C ILE A 179 20.37 -4.36 6.53
N ARG A 180 19.31 -4.68 7.29
CA ARG A 180 19.22 -4.41 8.73
C ARG A 180 19.72 -5.58 9.60
N GLY A 181 20.16 -6.67 9.00
CA GLY A 181 20.59 -7.88 9.72
C GLY A 181 19.44 -8.70 10.31
N GLU A 182 18.22 -8.53 9.81
CA GLU A 182 17.06 -9.32 10.22
C GLU A 182 16.97 -10.64 9.45
N GLU A 183 16.48 -11.69 10.11
CA GLU A 183 16.26 -13.01 9.50
C GLU A 183 15.22 -12.95 8.36
N PRO A 184 15.38 -13.75 7.28
CA PRO A 184 14.45 -13.76 6.18
C PRO A 184 13.07 -14.29 6.61
N LEU A 185 12.01 -13.69 6.06
CA LEU A 185 10.65 -14.20 6.19
C LEU A 185 10.37 -15.24 5.11
N MET A 186 9.63 -16.28 5.51
CA MET A 186 9.20 -17.35 4.61
C MET A 186 7.77 -17.08 4.16
N PHE A 187 7.62 -16.76 2.87
CA PHE A 187 6.31 -16.59 2.25
C PHE A 187 5.80 -17.95 1.80
N GLU A 188 4.49 -18.16 1.91
CA GLU A 188 3.85 -19.29 1.22
C GLU A 188 3.86 -18.99 -0.29
N ILE A 189 4.60 -19.81 -1.04
CA ILE A 189 4.66 -19.76 -2.52
C ILE A 189 3.50 -20.58 -3.09
#